data_AF-A0A940CTL9-F1
#
_entry.id   AF-A0A940CTL9-F1
#
_cell.length_a   1.000
_cell.length_b   1.000
_cell.length_c   1.000
_cell.angle_alpha   90.00
_cell.angle_beta   90.00
_cell.angle_gamma   90.00
#
_symmetry.space_group_name_H-M   'P 1'
#
loop_
_entity.id
_entity.type
_entity.pdbx_description
1 polymer ?
#
loop_
_entity_poly.entity_id
_entity_poly.type
_entity_poly.pdbx_seq_one_letter_code
_entity_poly.pdbx_strand_id
1 'polypeptide(L)'
;MIKVLIPQALLEDLREFLYNHQNVIFEIYNLNFFEKLKEENWDIVYFENQQISIPGKIVVNTIKELELAVLMLEEKFKFEDLKRKFDMLFSSPELQGPVIRNFLEQFLAKNKNALEVSLKYEQGIVIEEYKKFLSQSMPFTKIKFSTNKGVAIPPLRKRKEDIPYMVDKILSSIYSKHKNLIKRIPDELELTLLKEYNWPGNTKELIKVIHNYASTGLINIPGKNITKFEKINLPKLTNSLVKHIEKKYIKLALKNSKSRKEACKLLNMNYKTLSYKIKLYRLDDK
;
A
#
# COMPACT_ATOMS: atom_id res chain seq x y z
N MET A 1 -22.20 10.62 11.79
CA MET A 1 -23.61 10.55 11.38
C MET A 1 -23.88 11.78 10.55
N ILE A 2 -24.51 11.62 9.39
CA ILE A 2 -24.81 12.71 8.46
C ILE A 2 -26.01 13.47 9.02
N LYS A 3 -25.91 14.80 9.15
CA LYS A 3 -27.02 15.64 9.60
C LYS A 3 -27.72 16.30 8.43
N VAL A 4 -29.01 16.03 8.29
CA VAL A 4 -29.83 16.52 7.18
C VAL A 4 -31.00 17.33 7.72
N LEU A 5 -31.18 18.53 7.17
CA LEU A 5 -32.31 19.41 7.48
C LEU A 5 -33.29 19.42 6.31
N ILE A 6 -34.54 19.04 6.54
CA ILE A 6 -35.61 18.98 5.53
C ILE A 6 -36.86 19.76 5.96
N PRO A 7 -37.68 20.29 5.05
CA PRO A 7 -38.96 20.89 5.41
C PRO A 7 -39.94 19.81 5.89
N GLN A 8 -40.83 20.15 6.84
CA GLN A 8 -41.84 19.22 7.36
C GLN A 8 -42.73 18.62 6.25
N ALA A 9 -42.96 19.36 5.16
CA ALA A 9 -43.79 18.91 4.03
C ALA A 9 -43.25 17.65 3.32
N LEU A 10 -41.94 17.39 3.38
CA LEU A 10 -41.30 16.25 2.67
C LEU A 10 -41.16 15.00 3.55
N LEU A 11 -41.67 15.05 4.78
CA LEU A 11 -41.48 13.96 5.74
C LEU A 11 -42.18 12.67 5.30
N GLU A 12 -43.37 12.76 4.70
CA GLU A 12 -44.11 11.59 4.22
C GLU A 12 -43.44 10.98 2.98
N ASP A 13 -43.04 11.81 2.02
CA ASP A 13 -42.41 11.37 0.77
C ASP A 13 -41.06 10.67 1.01
N LEU A 14 -40.33 11.09 2.03
CA LEU A 14 -39.01 10.53 2.36
C LEU A 14 -39.08 9.37 3.35
N ARG A 15 -40.24 9.05 3.94
CA ARG A 15 -40.34 8.13 5.10
C ARG A 15 -39.63 6.80 4.92
N GLU A 16 -39.74 6.18 3.74
CA GLU A 16 -39.06 4.92 3.41
C GLU A 16 -37.54 5.11 3.27
N PHE A 17 -37.12 6.19 2.62
CA PHE A 17 -35.72 6.59 2.53
C PHE A 17 -35.11 6.84 3.91
N LEU A 18 -35.79 7.59 4.78
CA LEU A 18 -35.35 7.89 6.15
C LEU A 18 -35.15 6.60 6.97
N TYR A 19 -35.98 5.58 6.74
CA TYR A 19 -35.88 4.29 7.44
C TYR A 19 -34.66 3.47 6.99
N ASN A 20 -34.28 3.55 5.71
CA ASN A 20 -33.20 2.76 5.13
C ASN A 20 -31.79 3.32 5.47
N HIS A 21 -31.69 4.58 5.88
CA HIS A 21 -30.42 5.29 6.12
C HIS A 21 -30.11 5.46 7.62
N GLN A 22 -29.73 4.37 8.29
CA GLN A 22 -29.49 4.32 9.74
C GLN A 22 -28.35 5.22 10.28
N ASN A 23 -27.47 5.72 9.40
CA ASN A 23 -26.33 6.59 9.77
C ASN A 23 -26.61 8.08 9.55
N VAL A 24 -27.87 8.43 9.26
CA VAL A 24 -28.33 9.78 8.95
C VAL A 24 -29.31 10.25 10.04
N ILE A 25 -29.10 11.46 10.53
CA ILE A 25 -29.99 12.15 11.46
C ILE A 25 -30.74 13.20 10.64
N PHE A 26 -32.05 13.11 10.64
CA PHE A 26 -32.92 14.06 9.97
C PHE A 26 -33.61 14.94 10.99
N GLU A 27 -33.57 16.25 10.79
CA GLU A 27 -34.45 17.20 11.48
C GLU A 27 -35.34 17.92 10.48
N ILE A 28 -36.49 18.35 10.98
CA ILE A 28 -37.48 19.10 10.22
C ILE A 28 -37.48 20.58 10.60
N TYR A 29 -37.75 21.44 9.62
CA TYR A 29 -38.07 22.85 9.85
C TYR A 29 -39.42 23.23 9.25
N ASN A 30 -40.04 24.25 9.86
CA ASN A 30 -41.30 24.81 9.39
C ASN A 30 -41.01 26.18 8.75
N LEU A 31 -41.26 27.27 9.49
CA LEU A 31 -40.96 28.65 9.05
C LEU A 31 -39.63 29.18 9.61
N ASN A 32 -38.99 28.42 10.50
CA ASN A 32 -37.80 28.81 11.27
C ASN A 32 -36.48 28.31 10.66
N PHE A 33 -36.42 28.19 9.34
CA PHE A 33 -35.25 27.65 8.61
C PHE A 33 -33.92 28.29 9.05
N PHE A 34 -33.85 29.62 9.10
CA PHE A 34 -32.62 30.34 9.42
C PHE A 34 -32.19 30.20 10.88
N GLU A 35 -33.13 29.95 11.80
CA GLU A 35 -32.82 29.66 13.19
C GLU A 35 -32.21 28.25 13.30
N LYS A 36 -32.91 27.26 12.73
CA LYS A 36 -32.44 25.86 12.65
C LYS A 36 -31.08 25.73 11.97
N LEU A 37 -30.83 26.50 10.91
CA LEU A 37 -29.55 26.51 10.20
C LEU A 37 -28.38 26.95 11.07
N LYS A 38 -28.62 27.78 12.10
CA LYS A 38 -27.59 28.29 13.03
C LYS A 38 -27.41 27.42 14.27
N GLU A 39 -28.40 26.61 14.63
CA GLU A 39 -28.38 25.74 15.81
C GLU A 39 -27.32 24.64 15.71
N GLU A 40 -27.15 24.07 14.51
CA GLU A 40 -26.29 22.92 14.30
C GLU A 40 -25.42 23.00 13.04
N ASN A 41 -24.38 22.17 13.01
CA ASN A 41 -23.57 21.94 11.82
C ASN A 41 -24.24 20.90 10.91
N TRP A 42 -25.16 21.36 10.07
CA TRP A 42 -25.81 20.57 9.03
C TRP A 42 -24.86 20.21 7.90
N ASP A 43 -24.91 18.95 7.43
CA ASP A 43 -24.15 18.49 6.27
C ASP A 43 -24.93 18.73 4.96
N ILE A 44 -26.23 18.42 4.98
CA ILE A 44 -27.15 18.61 3.85
C ILE A 44 -28.36 19.43 4.31
N VAL A 45 -28.78 20.37 3.48
CA VAL A 45 -29.93 21.24 3.73
C VAL A 45 -30.81 21.25 2.50
N TYR A 46 -32.07 20.85 2.66
CA TYR A 46 -33.08 21.03 1.64
C TYR A 46 -33.61 22.46 1.70
N PHE A 47 -33.54 23.19 0.59
CA PHE A 47 -34.11 24.53 0.49
C PHE A 47 -34.59 24.79 -0.94
N GLU A 48 -35.85 25.21 -1.07
CA GLU A 48 -36.50 25.37 -2.38
C GLU A 48 -35.91 26.51 -3.22
N ASN A 49 -35.22 27.47 -2.59
CA ASN A 49 -34.66 28.63 -3.30
C ASN A 49 -33.24 28.35 -3.80
N GLN A 50 -33.08 28.27 -5.12
CA GLN A 50 -31.83 27.89 -5.82
C GLN A 50 -30.66 28.88 -5.65
N GLN A 51 -30.89 30.10 -5.18
CA GLN A 51 -29.87 31.15 -5.16
C GLN A 51 -29.03 31.20 -3.86
N ILE A 52 -29.31 30.36 -2.87
CA ILE A 52 -28.61 30.39 -1.59
C ILE A 52 -27.52 29.33 -1.55
N SER A 53 -26.27 29.75 -1.72
CA SER A 53 -25.11 28.94 -1.37
C SER A 53 -24.79 29.12 0.11
N ILE A 54 -24.82 28.02 0.87
CA ILE A 54 -24.47 28.04 2.29
C ILE A 54 -23.06 27.46 2.43
N PRO A 55 -22.07 28.26 2.90
CA PRO A 55 -20.69 27.80 3.00
C PRO A 55 -20.55 26.51 3.81
N GLY A 56 -19.88 25.52 3.21
CA GLY A 56 -19.58 24.24 3.86
C GLY A 56 -20.76 23.26 3.95
N LYS A 57 -21.89 23.54 3.30
CA LYS A 57 -23.07 22.67 3.30
C LYS A 57 -23.50 22.31 1.88
N ILE A 58 -24.11 21.14 1.72
CA ILE A 58 -24.73 20.75 0.45
C ILE A 58 -26.18 21.24 0.48
N VAL A 59 -26.50 22.18 -0.40
CA VAL A 59 -27.88 22.68 -0.55
C VAL A 59 -28.53 21.93 -1.71
N VAL A 60 -29.70 21.35 -1.45
CA VAL A 60 -30.48 20.59 -2.43
C VAL A 60 -31.89 21.17 -2.53
N ASN A 61 -32.50 21.09 -3.70
CA ASN A 61 -33.84 21.64 -3.94
C ASN A 61 -34.86 20.61 -4.45
N THR A 62 -34.40 19.39 -4.74
CA THR A 62 -35.25 18.27 -5.15
C THR A 62 -34.99 17.04 -4.29
N ILE A 63 -35.99 16.17 -4.18
CA ILE A 63 -35.87 14.89 -3.47
C ILE A 63 -34.72 14.06 -4.04
N LYS A 64 -34.59 14.00 -5.37
CA LYS A 64 -33.52 13.24 -6.03
C LYS A 64 -32.12 13.77 -5.71
N GLU A 65 -31.95 15.09 -5.64
CA GLU A 65 -30.68 15.71 -5.21
C GLU A 65 -30.38 15.38 -3.75
N LEU A 66 -31.39 15.38 -2.88
CA LEU A 66 -31.26 15.00 -1.48
C LEU A 66 -30.79 13.54 -1.34
N GLU A 67 -31.45 12.61 -2.04
CA GLU A 67 -31.08 11.19 -2.03
C GLU A 67 -29.64 10.98 -2.51
N LEU A 68 -29.26 11.62 -3.63
CA LEU A 68 -27.90 11.55 -4.17
C LEU A 68 -26.87 12.15 -3.22
N ALA A 69 -27.18 13.27 -2.56
CA ALA A 69 -26.29 13.92 -1.61
C ALA A 69 -26.04 13.03 -0.38
N VAL A 70 -27.10 12.39 0.15
CA VAL A 70 -27.00 11.44 1.25
C VAL A 70 -26.15 10.24 0.85
N LEU A 71 -26.45 9.60 -0.29
CA LEU A 71 -25.66 8.46 -0.81
C LEU A 71 -24.20 8.83 -1.02
N MET A 72 -23.92 10.01 -1.60
CA MET A 72 -22.56 10.50 -1.81
C MET A 72 -21.82 10.65 -0.48
N LEU A 73 -22.45 11.24 0.54
CA LEU A 73 -21.81 11.38 1.85
C LEU A 73 -21.62 10.03 2.54
N GLU A 74 -22.58 9.11 2.46
CA GLU A 74 -22.42 7.76 3.01
C GLU A 74 -21.27 7.01 2.35
N GLU A 75 -21.18 7.02 1.02
CA GLU A 75 -20.07 6.42 0.28
C GLU A 75 -18.76 7.14 0.57
N LYS A 76 -18.76 8.46 0.74
CA LYS A 76 -17.58 9.21 1.17
C LYS A 76 -17.15 8.81 2.57
N PHE A 77 -18.08 8.65 3.53
CA PHE A 77 -17.75 8.18 4.88
C PHE A 77 -17.25 6.75 4.89
N LYS A 78 -17.88 5.84 4.12
CA LYS A 78 -17.38 4.46 3.92
C LYS A 78 -15.99 4.47 3.31
N PHE A 79 -15.77 5.26 2.27
CA PHE A 79 -14.47 5.42 1.63
C PHE A 79 -13.44 6.02 2.59
N GLU A 80 -13.80 7.03 3.38
CA GLU A 80 -12.91 7.61 4.39
C GLU A 80 -12.61 6.64 5.54
N ASP A 81 -13.56 5.81 5.95
CA ASP A 81 -13.34 4.75 6.95
C ASP A 81 -12.46 3.63 6.38
N LEU A 82 -12.74 3.18 5.15
CA LEU A 82 -11.87 2.25 4.42
C LEU A 82 -10.48 2.87 4.28
N LYS A 83 -10.40 4.10 3.80
CA LYS A 83 -9.16 4.85 3.62
C LYS A 83 -8.47 5.09 4.94
N ARG A 84 -9.13 5.30 6.08
CA ARG A 84 -8.47 5.35 7.40
C ARG A 84 -7.95 3.98 7.80
N LYS A 85 -8.75 2.93 7.69
CA LYS A 85 -8.33 1.53 7.96
C LYS A 85 -7.13 1.13 7.10
N PHE A 86 -7.13 1.52 5.83
CA PHE A 86 -6.06 1.27 4.88
C PHE A 86 -4.87 2.23 5.09
N ASP A 87 -5.06 3.56 5.13
CA ASP A 87 -4.00 4.58 5.30
C ASP A 87 -3.26 4.47 6.64
N MET A 88 -3.93 4.05 7.71
CA MET A 88 -3.29 3.77 9.00
C MET A 88 -2.27 2.62 8.89
N LEU A 89 -2.52 1.68 7.96
CA LEU A 89 -1.60 0.62 7.57
C LEU A 89 -0.64 1.02 6.44
N PHE A 90 -0.68 2.26 5.92
CA PHE A 90 0.15 2.72 4.80
C PHE A 90 1.08 3.88 5.12
N SER A 91 1.15 4.41 6.34
CA SER A 91 2.10 5.50 6.62
C SER A 91 3.49 5.01 7.03
N SER A 92 3.59 3.88 7.75
CA SER A 92 4.85 3.41 8.33
C SER A 92 5.29 2.06 7.77
N PRO A 93 6.60 1.86 7.53
CA PRO A 93 7.15 0.55 7.16
C PRO A 93 6.86 -0.55 8.18
N GLU A 94 6.86 -0.22 9.48
CA GLU A 94 6.70 -1.17 10.59
C GLU A 94 5.39 -1.94 10.53
N LEU A 95 4.31 -1.29 10.10
CA LEU A 95 2.95 -1.85 10.09
C LEU A 95 2.56 -2.40 8.71
N GLN A 96 3.53 -2.61 7.82
CA GLN A 96 3.30 -3.25 6.53
C GLN A 96 3.36 -4.77 6.63
N GLY A 97 2.48 -5.43 5.89
CA GLY A 97 2.49 -6.87 5.67
C GLY A 97 1.32 -7.63 6.30
N PRO A 98 1.01 -8.84 5.79
CA PRO A 98 -0.14 -9.62 6.20
C PRO A 98 -0.08 -10.12 7.66
N VAL A 99 1.11 -10.50 8.16
CA VAL A 99 1.26 -11.12 9.48
C VAL A 99 1.04 -10.09 10.58
N ILE A 100 1.66 -8.91 10.48
CA ILE A 100 1.45 -7.86 11.48
C ILE A 100 0.03 -7.31 11.46
N ARG A 101 -0.60 -7.23 10.28
CA ARG A 101 -2.01 -6.81 10.14
C ARG A 101 -2.95 -7.76 10.86
N ASN A 102 -2.84 -9.06 10.59
CA ASN A 102 -3.63 -10.07 11.27
C ASN A 102 -3.39 -10.05 12.79
N PHE A 103 -2.15 -9.86 13.25
CA PHE A 103 -1.86 -9.69 14.68
C PHE A 103 -2.60 -8.49 15.28
N LEU A 104 -2.55 -7.33 14.63
CA LEU A 104 -3.21 -6.12 15.11
C LEU A 104 -4.74 -6.26 15.11
N GLU A 105 -5.33 -6.86 14.08
CA GLU A 105 -6.77 -7.12 14.00
C GLU A 105 -7.24 -8.02 15.15
N GLN A 106 -6.54 -9.14 15.38
CA GLN A 106 -6.83 -10.04 16.49
C GLN A 106 -6.65 -9.35 17.85
N PHE A 107 -5.61 -8.53 17.98
CA PHE A 107 -5.34 -7.76 19.19
C PHE A 107 -6.44 -6.73 19.48
N LEU A 108 -6.89 -5.98 18.48
CA LEU A 108 -7.97 -5.00 18.61
C LEU A 108 -9.31 -5.70 18.95
N ALA A 109 -9.63 -6.79 18.26
CA ALA A 109 -10.85 -7.56 18.50
C ALA A 109 -10.93 -8.08 19.94
N LYS A 110 -9.80 -8.56 20.48
CA LYS A 110 -9.74 -9.12 21.85
C LYS A 110 -9.78 -8.04 22.94
N ASN A 111 -9.34 -6.82 22.66
CA ASN A 111 -9.13 -5.78 23.68
C ASN A 111 -10.01 -4.53 23.53
N LYS A 112 -11.08 -4.60 22.72
CA LYS A 112 -11.95 -3.46 22.39
C LYS A 112 -12.48 -2.68 23.61
N ASN A 113 -12.72 -3.37 24.73
CA ASN A 113 -13.28 -2.79 25.96
C ASN A 113 -12.26 -2.76 27.11
N ALA A 114 -10.98 -3.01 26.85
CA ALA A 114 -9.96 -3.02 27.90
C ALA A 114 -9.62 -1.58 28.32
N LEU A 115 -9.56 -1.34 29.64
CA LEU A 115 -9.13 -0.05 30.21
C LEU A 115 -7.62 0.16 30.09
N GLU A 116 -6.84 -0.92 30.21
CA GLU A 116 -5.38 -0.90 30.09
C GLU A 116 -4.87 -2.15 29.36
N VAL A 117 -3.93 -1.98 28.44
CA VAL A 117 -3.29 -3.08 27.72
C VAL A 117 -1.78 -2.88 27.67
N SER A 118 -1.03 -3.96 27.87
CA SER A 118 0.44 -3.98 27.77
C SER A 118 0.89 -4.78 26.56
N LEU A 119 1.80 -4.19 25.77
CA LEU A 119 2.47 -4.82 24.63
C LEU A 119 3.94 -5.07 24.95
N LYS A 120 4.38 -6.30 24.69
CA LYS A 120 5.77 -6.70 24.79
C LYS A 120 6.47 -6.49 23.46
N TYR A 121 7.59 -5.77 23.45
CA TYR A 121 8.38 -5.52 22.24
C TYR A 121 9.83 -5.97 22.41
N GLU A 122 10.48 -6.27 21.28
CA GLU A 122 11.92 -6.53 21.20
C GLU A 122 12.69 -5.30 20.70
N GLN A 123 13.97 -5.23 21.04
CA GLN A 123 14.82 -4.11 20.61
C GLN A 123 14.83 -3.98 19.08
N GLY A 124 14.74 -2.76 18.57
CA GLY A 124 14.70 -2.50 17.12
C GLY A 124 13.30 -2.45 16.50
N ILE A 125 12.23 -2.72 17.26
CA ILE A 125 10.86 -2.42 16.86
C ILE A 125 10.60 -0.90 16.98
N VAL A 126 9.90 -0.30 16.01
CA VAL A 126 9.52 1.13 16.03
C VAL A 126 8.20 1.31 16.79
N ILE A 127 8.28 1.54 18.10
CA ILE A 127 7.14 1.58 19.03
C ILE A 127 6.18 2.74 18.73
N GLU A 128 6.73 3.85 18.28
CA GLU A 128 6.05 5.11 18.02
C GLU A 128 4.92 4.93 17.00
N GLU A 129 5.14 4.06 16.01
CA GLU A 129 4.15 3.72 15.00
C GLU A 129 3.00 2.89 15.59
N TYR A 130 3.31 1.90 16.43
CA TYR A 130 2.28 1.15 17.16
C TYR A 130 1.50 2.05 18.10
N LYS A 131 2.17 2.95 18.83
CA LYS A 131 1.53 3.87 19.76
C LYS A 131 0.55 4.78 19.02
N LYS A 132 0.97 5.36 17.88
CA LYS A 132 0.13 6.20 17.04
C LYS A 132 -1.08 5.42 16.53
N PHE A 133 -0.85 4.25 15.94
CA PHE A 133 -1.91 3.38 15.44
C PHE A 133 -2.93 3.03 16.53
N LEU A 134 -2.47 2.50 17.66
CA LEU A 134 -3.34 2.03 18.73
C LEU A 134 -4.05 3.17 19.46
N SER A 135 -3.44 4.34 19.62
CA SER A 135 -4.11 5.52 20.19
C SER A 135 -5.27 6.02 19.34
N GLN A 136 -5.20 5.82 18.02
CA GLN A 136 -6.28 6.17 17.10
C GLN A 136 -7.37 5.10 17.08
N SER A 137 -6.99 3.82 17.13
CA SER A 137 -7.94 2.71 17.13
C SER A 137 -8.63 2.46 18.49
N MET A 138 -7.98 2.78 19.60
CA MET A 138 -8.48 2.61 20.97
C MET A 138 -8.20 3.86 21.82
N PRO A 139 -8.91 4.98 21.58
CA PRO A 139 -8.58 6.28 22.19
C PRO A 139 -8.75 6.33 23.71
N PHE A 140 -9.62 5.47 24.26
CA PHE A 140 -9.93 5.43 25.70
C PHE A 140 -9.13 4.37 26.47
N THR A 141 -8.27 3.62 25.80
CA THR A 141 -7.48 2.54 26.40
C THR A 141 -6.07 3.01 26.71
N LYS A 142 -5.60 2.78 27.94
CA LYS A 142 -4.21 3.06 28.32
C LYS A 142 -3.26 1.99 27.76
N ILE A 143 -2.42 2.37 26.80
CA ILE A 143 -1.47 1.46 26.15
C ILE A 143 -0.08 1.61 26.76
N LYS A 144 0.46 0.51 27.30
CA LYS A 144 1.82 0.42 27.85
C LYS A 144 2.71 -0.45 26.97
N PHE A 145 3.96 -0.05 26.81
CA PHE A 145 4.99 -0.84 26.13
C PHE A 145 6.05 -1.28 27.13
N SER A 146 6.39 -2.57 27.15
CA SER A 146 7.39 -3.15 28.05
C SER A 146 8.25 -4.16 27.29
N THR A 147 9.47 -4.41 27.74
CA THR A 147 10.32 -5.47 27.19
C THR A 147 10.00 -6.85 27.77
N ASN A 148 9.35 -6.91 28.94
CA ASN A 148 9.23 -8.15 29.71
C ASN A 148 7.79 -8.68 29.80
N LYS A 149 6.78 -7.81 29.83
CA LYS A 149 5.36 -8.17 30.07
C LYS A 149 4.45 -7.66 28.96
N GLY A 150 3.36 -8.38 28.70
CA GLY A 150 2.33 -8.01 27.74
C GLY A 150 2.23 -8.94 26.53
N VAL A 151 1.31 -8.60 25.62
CA VAL A 151 1.13 -9.33 24.35
C VAL A 151 2.33 -9.07 23.46
N ALA A 152 3.02 -10.14 23.04
CA ALA A 152 4.25 -10.01 22.27
C ALA A 152 3.99 -9.57 20.83
N ILE A 153 4.55 -8.42 20.46
CA ILE A 153 4.62 -7.98 19.06
C ILE A 153 5.55 -8.96 18.32
N PRO A 154 5.13 -9.54 17.18
CA PRO A 154 5.96 -10.48 16.45
C PRO A 154 7.22 -9.79 15.92
N PRO A 155 8.42 -10.24 16.31
CA PRO A 155 9.67 -9.71 15.76
C PRO A 155 9.79 -10.09 14.28
N LEU A 156 10.66 -9.39 13.55
CA LEU A 156 10.73 -9.49 12.09
C LEU A 156 11.02 -10.92 11.59
N ARG A 157 11.81 -11.70 12.33
CA ARG A 157 12.07 -13.13 12.05
C ARG A 157 10.84 -14.04 12.08
N LYS A 158 9.77 -13.64 12.78
CA LYS A 158 8.49 -14.37 12.87
C LYS A 158 7.45 -13.87 11.86
N ARG A 159 7.77 -12.84 11.08
CA ARG A 159 6.89 -12.24 10.07
C ARG A 159 7.66 -11.98 8.76
N LYS A 160 8.30 -13.02 8.24
CA LYS A 160 9.15 -12.93 7.05
C LYS A 160 8.36 -12.54 5.79
N GLU A 161 7.08 -12.88 5.79
CA GLU A 161 6.10 -12.57 4.75
C GLU A 161 5.83 -11.06 4.67
N ASP A 162 6.06 -10.32 5.76
CA ASP A 162 5.86 -8.87 5.82
C ASP A 162 7.01 -8.11 5.14
N ILE A 163 8.23 -8.69 5.12
CA ILE A 163 9.46 -8.03 4.64
C ILE A 163 9.31 -7.41 3.25
N PRO A 164 8.78 -8.08 2.20
CA PRO A 164 8.61 -7.47 0.88
C PRO A 164 7.76 -6.20 0.89
N TYR A 165 6.68 -6.18 1.68
CA TYR A 165 5.80 -5.02 1.81
C TYR A 165 6.48 -3.87 2.54
N MET A 166 7.25 -4.18 3.58
CA MET A 166 8.05 -3.19 4.30
C MET A 166 9.10 -2.56 3.38
N VAL A 167 9.81 -3.39 2.60
CA VAL A 167 10.84 -2.97 1.65
C VAL A 167 10.27 -2.05 0.58
N ASP A 168 9.17 -2.44 -0.06
CA ASP A 168 8.49 -1.63 -1.07
C ASP A 168 8.10 -0.25 -0.50
N LYS A 169 7.56 -0.22 0.72
CA LYS A 169 7.18 1.03 1.37
C LYS A 169 8.36 1.93 1.68
N ILE A 170 9.46 1.37 2.19
CA ILE A 170 10.69 2.12 2.51
C ILE A 170 11.25 2.72 1.22
N LEU A 171 11.40 1.92 0.17
CA LEU A 171 11.94 2.36 -1.12
C LEU A 171 11.06 3.42 -1.78
N SER A 172 9.75 3.22 -1.78
CA SER A 172 8.78 4.19 -2.28
C SER A 172 8.90 5.54 -1.56
N SER A 173 9.07 5.53 -0.24
CA SER A 173 9.30 6.76 0.55
C SER A 173 10.61 7.46 0.18
N ILE A 174 11.69 6.70 0.02
CA ILE A 174 13.01 7.24 -0.34
C ILE A 174 12.98 7.86 -1.73
N TYR A 175 12.49 7.14 -2.75
CA TYR A 175 12.48 7.64 -4.14
C TYR A 175 11.48 8.78 -4.36
N SER A 176 10.42 8.86 -3.55
CA SER A 176 9.51 10.01 -3.57
C SER A 176 10.22 11.29 -3.08
N LYS A 177 11.04 11.19 -2.04
CA LYS A 177 11.81 12.32 -1.48
C LYS A 177 13.04 12.67 -2.31
N HIS A 178 13.69 11.67 -2.91
CA HIS A 178 14.95 11.84 -3.63
C HIS A 178 14.78 11.48 -5.11
N LYS A 179 14.27 12.43 -5.90
CA LYS A 179 14.01 12.25 -7.35
C LYS A 179 15.25 11.96 -8.19
N ASN A 180 16.45 12.26 -7.68
CA ASN A 180 17.72 12.07 -8.38
C ASN A 180 18.29 10.64 -8.24
N LEU A 181 17.71 9.80 -7.39
CA LEU A 181 18.15 8.42 -7.23
C LEU A 181 17.57 7.54 -8.33
N ILE A 182 18.39 6.63 -8.85
CA ILE A 182 17.92 5.55 -9.73
C ILE A 182 16.98 4.66 -8.90
N LYS A 183 15.74 4.50 -9.37
CA LYS A 183 14.76 3.61 -8.75
C LYS A 183 15.21 2.16 -8.93
N ARG A 184 15.60 1.53 -7.83
CA ARG A 184 15.96 0.11 -7.74
C ARG A 184 14.90 -0.65 -6.97
N ILE A 185 14.63 -1.87 -7.43
CA ILE A 185 13.69 -2.81 -6.81
C ILE A 185 14.47 -4.10 -6.58
N PRO A 186 14.44 -4.67 -5.36
CA PRO A 186 15.11 -5.93 -5.08
C PRO A 186 14.60 -7.06 -5.97
N ASP A 187 15.52 -7.84 -6.53
CA ASP A 187 15.17 -9.05 -7.28
C ASP A 187 14.71 -10.19 -6.35
N GLU A 188 14.28 -11.31 -6.92
CA GLU A 188 13.79 -12.46 -6.14
C GLU A 188 14.86 -13.04 -5.20
N LEU A 189 16.14 -13.05 -5.62
CA LEU A 189 17.24 -13.58 -4.82
C LEU A 189 17.55 -12.65 -3.65
N GLU A 190 17.55 -11.35 -3.91
CA GLU A 190 17.70 -10.28 -2.92
C GLU A 190 16.58 -10.31 -1.88
N LEU A 191 15.32 -10.44 -2.32
CA LEU A 191 14.18 -10.61 -1.41
C LEU A 191 14.27 -11.89 -0.59
N THR A 192 14.72 -13.00 -1.21
CA THR A 192 14.91 -14.27 -0.51
C THR A 192 15.96 -14.13 0.58
N LEU A 193 17.08 -13.45 0.27
CA LEU A 193 18.13 -13.19 1.24
C LEU A 193 17.64 -12.36 2.43
N LEU A 194 16.85 -11.31 2.17
CA LEU A 194 16.23 -10.49 3.22
C LEU A 194 15.31 -11.33 4.11
N LYS A 195 14.55 -12.28 3.54
CA LYS A 195 13.68 -13.18 4.31
C LYS A 195 14.43 -14.22 5.13
N GLU A 196 15.58 -14.68 4.66
CA GLU A 196 16.37 -15.69 5.36
C GLU A 196 17.08 -15.15 6.60
N TYR A 197 17.40 -13.85 6.63
CA TYR A 197 18.13 -13.25 7.74
C TYR A 197 17.24 -13.10 8.97
N ASN A 198 17.84 -13.24 10.15
CA ASN A 198 17.12 -13.27 11.43
C ASN A 198 16.79 -11.87 11.99
N TRP A 199 17.34 -10.81 11.41
CA TRP A 199 17.09 -9.41 11.81
C TRP A 199 17.20 -9.19 13.34
N PRO A 200 18.39 -9.40 13.95
CA PRO A 200 18.60 -9.16 15.38
C PRO A 200 18.24 -7.73 15.82
N GLY A 201 18.39 -6.73 14.94
CA GLY A 201 17.95 -5.35 15.17
C GLY A 201 16.55 -5.05 14.61
N ASN A 202 15.75 -6.08 14.31
CA ASN A 202 14.38 -6.02 13.83
C ASN A 202 14.20 -4.99 12.68
N THR A 203 13.13 -4.21 12.73
CA THR A 203 12.75 -3.27 11.69
C THR A 203 13.74 -2.13 11.54
N LYS A 204 14.35 -1.63 12.62
CA LYS A 204 15.36 -0.57 12.55
C LYS A 204 16.59 -1.01 11.74
N GLU A 205 17.01 -2.27 11.90
CA GLU A 205 18.09 -2.84 11.07
C GLU A 205 17.66 -2.96 9.60
N LEU A 206 16.46 -3.49 9.33
CA LEU A 206 15.93 -3.58 7.96
C LEU A 206 15.88 -2.21 7.28
N ILE A 207 15.34 -1.19 7.96
CA ILE A 207 15.27 0.19 7.45
C ILE A 207 16.66 0.68 7.07
N LYS A 208 17.67 0.48 7.93
CA LYS A 208 19.05 0.89 7.65
C LYS A 208 19.62 0.17 6.41
N VAL A 209 19.42 -1.15 6.30
CA VAL A 209 19.89 -1.94 5.16
C VAL A 209 19.24 -1.47 3.86
N ILE A 210 17.92 -1.24 3.85
CA ILE A 210 17.19 -0.81 2.66
C ILE A 210 17.51 0.64 2.29
N HIS A 211 17.74 1.52 3.26
CA HIS A 211 18.26 2.87 2.98
C HIS A 211 19.60 2.82 2.24
N ASN A 212 20.50 1.95 2.68
CA ASN A 212 21.81 1.81 2.04
C ASN A 212 21.68 1.17 0.64
N TYR A 213 20.77 0.20 0.49
CA TYR A 213 20.44 -0.41 -0.81
C TYR A 213 19.91 0.61 -1.82
N ALA A 214 19.06 1.55 -1.40
CA ALA A 214 18.52 2.57 -2.32
C ALA A 214 19.63 3.41 -2.99
N SER A 215 20.70 3.70 -2.24
CA SER A 215 21.85 4.45 -2.74
C SER A 215 22.85 3.57 -3.51
N THR A 216 23.22 2.42 -2.94
CA THR A 216 24.34 1.58 -3.45
C THR A 216 23.90 0.51 -4.45
N GLY A 217 22.63 0.09 -4.40
CA GLY A 217 22.11 -1.07 -5.12
C GLY A 217 22.56 -2.41 -4.56
N LEU A 218 23.19 -2.45 -3.37
CA LEU A 218 23.69 -3.68 -2.75
C LEU A 218 23.03 -3.90 -1.39
N ILE A 219 22.53 -5.11 -1.18
CA ILE A 219 22.02 -5.52 0.13
C ILE A 219 23.22 -5.87 1.01
N ASN A 220 23.51 -5.05 2.03
CA ASN A 220 24.59 -5.34 2.96
C ASN A 220 24.02 -5.73 4.32
N ILE A 221 24.04 -7.02 4.64
CA ILE A 221 23.53 -7.57 5.90
C ILE A 221 24.72 -7.89 6.82
N PRO A 222 24.74 -7.39 8.07
CA PRO A 222 25.81 -7.68 9.03
C PRO A 222 26.02 -9.18 9.23
N GLY A 223 27.26 -9.65 9.16
CA GLY A 223 27.61 -11.06 9.37
C GLY A 223 27.21 -12.01 8.23
N LYS A 224 26.52 -11.52 7.19
CA LYS A 224 26.22 -12.26 5.96
C LYS A 224 26.86 -11.51 4.81
N ASN A 225 28.19 -11.59 4.69
CA ASN A 225 28.90 -11.06 3.53
C ASN A 225 28.31 -11.74 2.29
N ILE A 226 27.64 -10.98 1.43
CA ILE A 226 27.29 -11.43 0.07
C ILE A 226 28.56 -11.36 -0.78
N THR A 227 29.64 -11.99 -0.33
CA THR A 227 30.72 -12.42 -1.21
C THR A 227 30.43 -13.85 -1.66
N LYS A 228 29.19 -14.15 -2.05
CA LYS A 228 28.87 -15.39 -2.78
C LYS A 228 29.33 -15.31 -4.24
N PHE A 229 30.56 -14.86 -4.47
CA PHE A 229 31.28 -15.23 -5.70
C PHE A 229 31.95 -16.60 -5.55
N GLU A 230 32.10 -17.12 -4.33
CA GLU A 230 32.78 -18.40 -4.06
C GLU A 230 32.06 -19.65 -4.60
N LYS A 231 30.77 -19.56 -4.93
CA LYS A 231 29.98 -20.70 -5.48
C LYS A 231 29.43 -20.47 -6.89
N ILE A 232 29.66 -19.30 -7.48
CA ILE A 232 29.24 -19.06 -8.85
C ILE A 232 30.33 -19.65 -9.75
N ASN A 233 29.99 -20.69 -10.51
CA ASN A 233 30.84 -21.12 -11.61
C ASN A 233 30.79 -20.02 -12.69
N LEU A 234 31.68 -19.03 -12.54
CA LEU A 234 31.82 -17.88 -13.44
C LEU A 234 31.83 -18.32 -14.91
N PRO A 235 32.61 -19.35 -15.32
CA PRO A 235 32.59 -19.88 -16.68
C PRO A 235 31.21 -20.36 -17.15
N LYS A 236 30.42 -21.00 -16.29
CA LYS A 236 29.07 -21.46 -16.63
C LYS A 236 28.09 -20.30 -16.76
N LEU A 237 28.20 -19.30 -15.89
CA LEU A 237 27.35 -18.10 -15.91
C LEU A 237 27.67 -17.23 -17.13
N THR A 238 28.93 -16.96 -17.43
CA THR A 238 29.34 -16.21 -18.62
C THR A 238 28.90 -16.94 -19.89
N ASN A 239 29.08 -18.27 -19.98
CA ASN A 239 28.58 -19.05 -21.11
C ASN A 239 27.06 -18.97 -21.26
N SER A 240 26.31 -18.99 -20.16
CA SER A 240 24.85 -18.84 -20.20
C SER A 240 24.43 -17.43 -20.65
N LEU A 241 25.09 -16.40 -20.14
CA LEU A 241 24.82 -15.01 -20.48
C LEU A 241 25.14 -14.71 -21.94
N VAL A 242 26.30 -15.16 -22.42
CA VAL A 242 26.71 -15.05 -23.82
C VAL A 242 25.69 -15.74 -24.72
N LYS A 243 25.26 -16.98 -24.39
CA LYS A 243 24.22 -17.68 -25.15
C LYS A 243 22.89 -16.92 -25.17
N HIS A 244 22.47 -16.36 -24.04
CA HIS A 244 21.21 -15.63 -23.93
C HIS A 244 21.23 -14.34 -24.76
N ILE A 245 22.29 -13.55 -24.62
CA ILE A 245 22.51 -12.31 -25.38
C ILE A 245 22.59 -12.64 -26.87
N GLU A 246 23.40 -13.63 -27.24
CA GLU A 246 23.57 -14.05 -28.63
C GLU A 246 22.25 -14.50 -29.26
N LYS A 247 21.44 -15.32 -28.55
CA LYS A 247 20.10 -15.72 -29.00
C LYS A 247 19.19 -14.50 -29.24
N LYS A 248 19.22 -13.52 -28.34
CA LYS A 248 18.42 -12.29 -28.44
C LYS A 248 18.81 -11.45 -29.65
N TYR A 249 20.11 -11.23 -29.86
CA TYR A 249 20.62 -10.45 -31.00
C TYR A 249 20.38 -11.16 -32.33
N ILE A 250 20.56 -12.48 -32.41
CA ILE A 250 20.24 -13.26 -33.61
C ILE A 250 18.75 -13.14 -33.95
N LYS A 251 17.86 -13.24 -32.95
CA LYS A 251 16.42 -13.07 -33.14
C LYS A 251 16.05 -11.67 -33.63
N LEU A 252 16.69 -10.63 -33.10
CA LEU A 252 16.49 -9.23 -33.53
C LEU A 252 16.98 -9.01 -34.97
N ALA A 253 18.16 -9.51 -35.31
CA ALA A 253 18.70 -9.41 -36.66
C ALA A 253 17.84 -10.16 -37.69
N LEU A 254 17.32 -11.34 -37.34
CA LEU A 254 16.39 -12.07 -38.21
C LEU A 254 15.08 -11.31 -38.43
N LYS A 255 14.52 -10.67 -37.40
CA LYS A 255 13.31 -9.84 -37.52
C LYS A 255 13.53 -8.60 -38.38
N ASN A 256 14.69 -7.97 -38.28
CA ASN A 256 15.03 -6.73 -38.99
C ASN A 256 15.64 -6.96 -40.37
N SER A 257 15.69 -8.21 -40.83
CA SER A 257 16.25 -8.59 -42.14
C SER A 257 15.20 -9.30 -42.98
N LYS A 258 15.20 -9.06 -44.30
CA LYS A 258 14.30 -9.75 -45.24
C LYS A 258 14.85 -11.12 -45.65
N SER A 259 16.16 -11.35 -45.45
CA SER A 259 16.83 -12.61 -45.79
C SER A 259 17.89 -12.99 -44.76
N ARG A 260 18.15 -14.30 -44.63
CA ARG A 260 19.22 -14.83 -43.76
C ARG A 260 20.62 -14.27 -44.13
N LYS A 261 20.85 -13.90 -45.39
CA LYS A 261 22.11 -13.26 -45.84
C LYS A 261 22.25 -11.82 -45.33
N GLU A 262 21.15 -11.10 -45.20
CA GLU A 262 21.12 -9.74 -44.68
C GLU A 262 21.29 -9.74 -43.15
N ALA A 263 20.67 -10.69 -42.44
CA ALA A 263 20.94 -10.92 -41.01
C ALA A 263 22.43 -11.21 -40.73
N CYS A 264 23.11 -11.96 -41.61
CA CYS A 264 24.54 -12.23 -41.50
C CYS A 264 25.37 -10.94 -41.55
N LYS A 265 25.01 -10.00 -42.45
CA LYS A 265 25.71 -8.71 -42.57
C LYS A 265 25.49 -7.86 -41.32
N LEU A 266 24.26 -7.82 -40.79
CA LEU A 266 23.93 -7.07 -39.57
C LEU A 266 24.66 -7.59 -38.32
N LEU A 267 24.85 -8.91 -38.22
CA LEU A 267 25.54 -9.53 -37.10
C LEU A 267 27.05 -9.67 -37.32
N ASN A 268 27.56 -9.30 -38.50
CA ASN A 268 28.94 -9.53 -38.92
C ASN A 268 29.39 -11.00 -38.73
N MET A 269 28.56 -11.94 -39.17
CA MET A 269 28.79 -13.39 -39.01
C MET A 269 28.67 -14.13 -40.34
N ASN A 270 29.42 -15.24 -40.47
CA ASN A 270 29.32 -16.11 -41.64
C ASN A 270 27.97 -16.86 -41.67
N TYR A 271 27.44 -17.10 -42.88
CA TYR A 271 26.16 -17.77 -43.11
C TYR A 271 26.09 -19.17 -42.48
N LYS A 272 27.18 -19.95 -42.56
CA LYS A 272 27.26 -21.27 -41.92
C LYS A 272 27.13 -21.17 -40.39
N THR A 273 27.79 -20.19 -39.79
CA THR A 273 27.76 -19.92 -38.35
C THR A 273 26.37 -19.47 -37.89
N LEU A 274 25.73 -18.59 -38.66
CA LEU A 274 24.37 -18.15 -38.38
C LEU A 274 23.38 -19.32 -38.49
N SER A 275 23.44 -20.12 -39.56
CA SER A 275 22.56 -21.27 -39.77
C SER A 275 22.72 -22.32 -38.67
N TYR A 276 23.95 -22.59 -38.23
CA TYR A 276 24.22 -23.46 -37.09
C TYR A 276 23.61 -22.92 -35.78
N LYS A 277 23.81 -21.63 -35.48
CA LYS A 277 23.27 -21.00 -34.26
C LYS A 277 21.74 -20.91 -34.26
N ILE A 278 21.12 -20.73 -35.43
CA ILE A 278 19.66 -20.77 -35.57
C ILE A 278 19.12 -22.15 -35.19
N LYS A 279 19.72 -23.23 -35.71
CA LYS A 279 19.37 -24.61 -35.34
C LYS A 279 19.63 -24.90 -33.86
N LEU A 280 20.79 -24.48 -33.36
CA LEU A 280 21.20 -24.68 -31.96
C LEU A 280 20.24 -24.01 -30.97
N TYR A 281 19.78 -22.80 -31.28
CA TYR A 281 18.87 -22.04 -30.43
C TYR A 281 17.39 -22.26 -30.72
N ARG A 282 17.07 -23.16 -31.66
CA ARG A 282 15.72 -23.46 -32.17
C ARG A 282 14.98 -22.18 -32.54
N LEU A 283 15.61 -21.36 -33.39
CA LEU A 283 15.06 -20.10 -33.90
C LEU A 283 14.45 -20.26 -35.31
N ASP A 284 14.16 -21.49 -35.72
CA ASP A 284 13.63 -21.85 -37.04
C ASP A 284 12.09 -21.76 -37.14
N ASP A 285 11.44 -21.06 -36.20
CA ASP A 285 9.99 -20.84 -36.27
C ASP A 285 9.65 -19.82 -37.38
N LYS A 286 9.23 -20.36 -38.52
CA LYS A 286 8.05 -19.88 -39.25
C LYS A 286 6.96 -20.92 -39.11
#